data_AF-A0A208XHH5-F1
#
_entry.id   AF-A0A208XHH5-F1
#
_cell.length_a   1.000
_cell.length_b   1.000
_cell.length_c   1.000
_cell.angle_alpha   90.00
_cell.angle_beta   90.00
_cell.angle_gamma   90.00
#
_symmetry.space_group_name_H-M   'P 1'
#
loop_
_entity.id
_entity.type
_entity.pdbx_description
1 polymer ?
#
loop_
_entity_poly.entity_id
_entity_poly.type
_entity_poly.pdbx_seq_one_letter_code
_entity_poly.pdbx_strand_id
1 'polypeptide(L)' 'MTAKPPVPDSPPRASSTADSPCVAVCSTLFDDICRGCGRTAMEVANWVMLSDEEKQAVWQRIRAQGYPRRKG' A
#
# COMPACT_ATOMS: atom_id res chain seq x y z
N MET A 1 -4.80 -34.03 -12.76
CA MET A 1 -6.03 -33.20 -12.74
C MET A 1 -6.46 -33.00 -11.28
N THR A 2 -5.62 -32.38 -10.47
CA THR A 2 -5.94 -32.21 -9.04
C THR A 2 -6.72 -30.92 -8.88
N ALA A 3 -8.01 -31.03 -8.55
CA ALA A 3 -8.88 -29.90 -8.31
C ALA A 3 -8.34 -29.06 -7.14
N LYS A 4 -8.25 -27.74 -7.32
CA LYS A 4 -7.92 -26.77 -6.27
C LYS A 4 -9.12 -26.71 -5.30
N PRO A 5 -8.94 -26.97 -3.99
CA PRO A 5 -10.04 -26.97 -3.03
C PRO A 5 -10.71 -25.57 -2.94
N PRO A 6 -12.00 -25.51 -2.57
CA PRO A 6 -12.72 -24.25 -2.42
C PRO A 6 -12.14 -23.48 -1.22
N VAL A 7 -11.63 -22.27 -1.48
CA VAL A 7 -11.22 -21.35 -0.42
C VAL A 7 -12.48 -20.89 0.32
N PRO A 8 -12.63 -21.13 1.64
CA PRO A 8 -13.78 -20.66 2.39
C PRO A 8 -13.81 -19.14 2.45
N ASP A 9 -15.03 -18.60 2.39
CA ASP A 9 -15.39 -17.18 2.34
C ASP A 9 -14.65 -16.39 3.43
N SER A 10 -13.65 -15.61 3.01
CA SER A 10 -12.89 -14.76 3.93
C SER A 10 -13.77 -13.59 4.35
N PRO A 11 -13.87 -13.27 5.65
CA PRO A 11 -14.69 -12.15 6.11
C PRO A 11 -14.25 -10.84 5.46
N PRO A 12 -15.15 -9.86 5.28
CA PRO A 12 -14.78 -8.57 4.70
C PRO A 12 -13.70 -7.94 5.59
N ARG A 13 -12.52 -7.72 5.01
CA ARG A 13 -11.35 -7.16 5.70
C ARG A 13 -11.62 -5.69 6.02
N ALA A 14 -12.40 -5.46 7.07
CA ALA A 14 -12.70 -4.14 7.58
C ALA A 14 -11.63 -3.74 8.59
N SER A 15 -10.67 -2.91 8.16
CA SER A 15 -9.91 -2.06 9.08
C SER A 15 -10.09 -0.60 8.66
N SER A 16 -10.74 0.16 9.54
CA SER A 16 -11.15 1.56 9.39
C SER A 16 -9.99 2.58 9.38
N THR A 17 -8.77 2.09 9.17
CA THR A 17 -7.56 2.82 8.82
C THR A 17 -6.86 1.94 7.81
N ALA A 18 -6.87 2.30 6.54
CA ALA A 18 -6.25 1.48 5.50
C ALA A 18 -4.80 1.14 5.89
N ASP A 19 -4.50 -0.15 6.08
CA ASP A 19 -3.17 -0.66 6.45
C ASP A 19 -2.07 -0.20 5.46
N SER A 20 -2.46 0.32 4.29
CA SER A 20 -1.58 0.85 3.27
C SER A 20 -2.24 2.03 2.54
N PRO A 21 -1.49 3.09 2.18
CA PRO A 21 -1.98 4.22 1.39
C PRO A 21 -2.17 3.89 -0.11
N CYS A 22 -2.10 2.61 -0.49
CA CYS A 22 -2.08 2.18 -1.89
C CYS A 22 -3.44 2.38 -2.56
N VAL A 23 -3.44 3.02 -3.74
CA VAL A 23 -4.63 3.22 -4.58
C VAL A 23 -4.69 2.26 -5.77
N ALA A 24 -3.95 1.16 -5.70
CA ALA A 24 -3.80 0.14 -6.76
C ALA A 24 -3.30 0.66 -8.13
N VAL A 25 -2.76 1.89 -8.17
CA VAL A 25 -2.09 2.47 -9.34
C VAL A 25 -0.68 2.85 -8.93
N CYS A 26 0.31 2.34 -9.66
CA CYS A 26 1.72 2.62 -9.40
C CYS A 26 2.34 3.36 -10.58
N SER A 27 3.07 4.43 -10.30
CA SER A 27 3.82 5.19 -11.30
C SER A 27 5.34 5.03 -11.15
N THR A 28 5.80 4.20 -10.20
CA THR A 28 7.24 4.07 -9.89
C THR A 28 8.07 3.37 -10.95
N LEU A 29 7.43 2.93 -12.04
CA LEU A 29 8.15 2.48 -13.23
C LEU A 29 8.81 3.66 -13.96
N PHE A 30 8.26 4.87 -13.80
CA PHE A 30 8.70 6.08 -14.51
C PHE A 30 8.99 7.26 -13.56
N ASP A 31 8.53 7.21 -12.32
CA ASP A 31 8.74 8.25 -11.30
C ASP A 31 9.50 7.66 -10.08
N ASP A 32 10.32 8.46 -9.40
CA ASP A 32 10.98 7.99 -8.16
C ASP A 32 9.99 7.80 -6.99
N ILE A 33 8.91 8.59 -7.00
CA ILE A 33 7.84 8.58 -6.00
C ILE A 33 6.51 8.29 -6.69
N CYS A 34 5.78 7.29 -6.18
CA CYS A 34 4.46 6.93 -6.68
C CYS A 34 3.48 8.11 -6.54
N ARG A 35 2.97 8.62 -7.67
CA ARG A 35 2.01 9.73 -7.67
C ARG A 35 0.67 9.39 -6.99
N GLY A 36 0.33 8.11 -6.86
CA GLY A 36 -0.88 7.67 -6.16
C GLY A 36 -0.71 7.65 -4.65
N CYS A 37 0.29 6.89 -4.16
CA CYS A 37 0.44 6.59 -2.73
C CYS A 37 1.62 7.27 -2.02
N GLY A 38 2.48 8.00 -2.74
CA GLY A 38 3.61 8.73 -2.17
C GLY A 38 4.82 7.89 -1.76
N ARG A 39 4.80 6.58 -2.03
CA ARG A 39 5.90 5.65 -1.70
C ARG A 39 6.94 5.54 -2.82
N THR A 40 8.18 5.23 -2.46
CA THR A 40 9.24 4.82 -3.42
C THR A 40 8.99 3.40 -3.92
N ALA A 41 9.66 3.00 -4.99
CA ALA A 41 9.60 1.61 -5.49
C ALA A 41 9.97 0.58 -4.41
N MET A 42 11.00 0.87 -3.60
CA MET A 42 11.48 -0.01 -2.52
C MET A 42 10.46 -0.16 -1.39
N GLU A 43 9.86 0.95 -0.94
CA GLU A 43 8.81 0.92 0.09
C GLU A 43 7.55 0.19 -0.40
N VAL A 44 7.23 0.28 -1.71
CA VAL A 44 6.11 -0.47 -2.31
C VAL A 44 6.41 -1.97 -2.29
N ALA A 45 7.59 -2.38 -2.77
CA ALA A 45 7.98 -3.78 -2.87
C ALA A 45 8.11 -4.46 -1.50
N ASN A 46 8.64 -3.74 -0.50
CA ASN A 46 8.95 -4.30 0.80
C ASN A 46 7.88 -4.06 1.87
N TRP A 47 6.75 -3.42 1.53
CA TRP A 47 5.76 -2.95 2.50
C TRP A 47 5.36 -3.98 3.57
N VAL A 48 5.17 -5.23 3.15
CA VAL A 48 4.75 -6.33 4.05
C VAL A 48 5.86 -6.78 5.01
N MET A 49 7.12 -6.50 4.67
CA MET A 49 8.30 -6.87 5.45
C MET A 49 8.78 -5.74 6.37
N LEU A 50 8.31 -4.50 6.15
CA LEU A 50 8.67 -3.37 6.99
C LEU A 50 8.16 -3.56 8.42
N SER A 51 8.97 -3.15 9.40
CA SER A 51 8.57 -3.05 10.80
C SER A 51 7.49 -1.98 10.97
N ASP A 52 6.84 -1.95 12.12
CA ASP A 52 5.80 -0.95 12.39
C ASP A 52 6.40 0.46 12.50
N GLU A 53 7.61 0.58 13.05
CA GLU A 53 8.37 1.84 13.11
C GLU A 53 8.71 2.34 11.70
N GLU A 54 9.16 1.45 10.81
CA GLU A 54 9.45 1.78 9.41
C GLU A 54 8.18 2.23 8.67
N LYS A 55 7.07 1.51 8.84
CA LYS A 55 5.77 1.89 8.26
C LYS A 55 5.31 3.25 8.79
N GLN A 56 5.49 3.53 10.08
CA GLN A 56 5.14 4.81 10.69
C GLN A 56 5.98 5.95 10.10
N ALA A 57 7.29 5.76 9.91
CA ALA A 57 8.17 6.73 9.27
C ALA A 57 7.72 7.05 7.83
N VAL A 58 7.38 6.02 7.05
CA VAL A 58 6.81 6.18 5.70
C VAL A 58 5.50 6.96 5.77
N TRP A 59 4.60 6.62 6.70
CA TRP A 59 3.33 7.33 6.89
C TRP A 59 3.50 8.81 7.22
N GLN A 60 4.42 9.15 8.12
CA GLN A 60 4.73 10.53 8.48
C GLN A 60 5.21 11.30 7.25
N ARG A 61 6.14 10.73 6.49
CA ARG A 61 6.68 11.33 5.27
C ARG A 61 5.58 11.59 4.23
N ILE A 62 4.79 10.58 3.88
CA ILE A 62 3.79 10.73 2.81
C ILE A 62 2.63 11.66 3.22
N ARG A 63 2.25 11.68 4.50
CA ARG A 63 1.23 12.62 5.02
C ARG A 63 1.75 14.05 4.99
N ALA A 64 3.00 14.29 5.38
CA ALA A 64 3.63 15.60 5.29
C ALA A 64 3.69 16.14 3.85
N GLN A 65 3.80 15.23 2.86
CA GLN A 65 3.79 15.56 1.42
C GLN A 65 2.37 15.67 0.82
N GLY A 66 1.33 15.38 1.60
CA GLY A 66 -0.07 15.45 1.19
C GLY A 66 -0.58 14.24 0.39
N TYR A 67 -0.03 13.05 0.61
CA TYR A 67 -0.51 11.80 0.02
C TYR A 67 -1.45 11.03 0.98
N PRO A 68 -2.30 10.13 0.44
CA PRO A 68 -2.60 9.97 -0.98
C PRO A 68 -3.36 11.20 -1.50
N ARG A 69 -3.00 11.68 -2.69
CA ARG A 69 -3.67 12.83 -3.33
C ARG A 69 -5.05 12.35 -3.78
N ARG A 70 -6.05 12.46 -2.90
CA ARG A 70 -7.45 12.17 -3.24
C ARG A 70 -7.82 13.11 -4.40
N LYS A 71 -7.96 12.56 -5.60
CA LYS A 71 -8.70 13.26 -6.65
C LYS A 71 -10.14 13.36 -6.14
N GLY A 72 -10.65 14.59 -6.10
CA GLY A 72 -12.09 14.82 -6.08
C GLY A 72 -12.73 14.25 -7.34
#